data_AF-A0A1K1Q778-F1
#
_entry.id   AF-A0A1K1Q778-F1
#
_cell.length_a   1.000
_cell.length_b   1.000
_cell.length_c   1.000
_cell.angle_alpha   90.00
_cell.angle_beta   90.00
_cell.angle_gamma   90.00
#
_symmetry.space_group_name_H-M   'P 1'
#
loop_
_entity.id
_entity.type
_entity.pdbx_description
1 polymer ?
#
loop_
_entity_poly.entity_id
_entity_poly.type
_entity_poly.pdbx_seq_one_letter_code
_entity_poly.pdbx_strand_id
1 'polypeptide(L)'
;MKKILSVSVLFLLFFSACKETTSLKIERDGEPDVLNVASENVAMNRAIEEANITLSNFKTAIQSNNKNYYGFTLKQKFKDADDN
;
A
#
# COMPACT_ATOMS: atom_id res chain seq x y z
N MET A 1 -8.78 -20.95 44.06
CA MET A 1 -8.61 -21.51 42.71
C MET A 1 -9.52 -20.87 41.66
N LYS A 2 -10.84 -20.70 41.90
CA LYS A 2 -11.78 -20.06 40.96
C LYS A 2 -11.39 -18.64 40.49
N LYS A 3 -10.78 -17.82 41.38
CA LYS A 3 -10.31 -16.46 41.04
C LYS A 3 -9.13 -16.46 40.06
N ILE A 4 -8.23 -17.45 40.18
CA ILE A 4 -7.08 -17.61 39.27
C ILE A 4 -7.56 -18.11 37.90
N LEU A 5 -8.52 -19.04 37.89
CA LEU A 5 -9.16 -19.51 36.67
C LEU A 5 -9.85 -18.36 35.91
N SER A 6 -10.54 -17.48 36.63
CA SER A 6 -11.23 -16.33 36.02
C SER A 6 -10.26 -15.29 35.43
N VAL A 7 -9.09 -15.08 36.04
CA VAL A 7 -8.05 -14.19 35.53
C VAL A 7 -7.37 -14.78 34.29
N SER A 8 -7.15 -16.10 34.27
CA SER A 8 -6.54 -16.79 33.13
C SER A 8 -7.43 -16.75 31.88
N VAL A 9 -8.75 -16.90 32.03
CA VAL A 9 -9.71 -16.77 30.92
C VAL A 9 -9.74 -15.35 30.35
N LEU A 10 -9.66 -14.34 31.21
CA LEU A 10 -9.63 -12.94 30.77
C LEU A 10 -8.36 -12.63 29.98
N PHE A 11 -7.22 -13.20 30.39
CA PHE A 11 -5.94 -13.05 29.69
C PHE A 11 -5.94 -13.71 28.29
N LEU A 12 -6.59 -14.87 28.15
CA LEU A 12 -6.75 -15.56 26.85
C LEU A 12 -7.62 -14.78 25.86
N LEU A 13 -8.62 -14.02 26.33
CA LEU A 13 -9.46 -13.17 25.49
C LEU A 13 -8.69 -11.99 24.90
N PHE A 14 -7.71 -11.44 25.62
CA PHE A 14 -6.86 -10.35 25.10
C PHE A 14 -5.91 -10.81 23.98
N PHE A 15 -5.40 -12.04 24.05
CA PHE A 15 -4.55 -12.59 22.97
C PHE A 15 -5.33 -12.94 21.69
N SER A 16 -6.63 -13.20 21.80
CA SER A 16 -7.48 -13.55 20.65
C SER A 16 -7.87 -12.33 19.78
N ALA A 17 -7.58 -11.11 20.24
CA ALA A 17 -7.95 -9.87 19.54
C ALA A 17 -6.92 -9.40 18.50
N CYS A 18 -5.71 -9.97 18.46
CA CYS A 18 -4.76 -9.74 17.37
C CYS A 18 -5.15 -10.58 16.15
N LYS A 19 -6.12 -10.08 15.37
CA LYS A 19 -6.21 -10.45 13.96
C LYS A 19 -5.14 -9.66 13.23
N GLU A 20 -4.16 -10.33 12.63
CA GLU A 20 -3.32 -9.76 11.57
C GLU A 20 -4.27 -9.25 10.47
N THR A 21 -4.57 -7.96 10.50
CA THR A 21 -5.36 -7.29 9.45
C THR A 21 -4.43 -6.90 8.32
N THR A 22 -3.73 -7.87 7.75
CA THR A 22 -3.08 -7.69 6.45
C THR A 22 -4.16 -7.79 5.38
N SER A 23 -5.10 -6.84 5.36
CA SER A 23 -6.04 -6.77 4.24
C SER A 23 -5.24 -6.42 2.98
N LEU A 24 -5.37 -7.25 1.95
CA LEU A 24 -4.78 -7.02 0.63
C LEU A 24 -5.26 -5.72 -0.02
N LYS A 25 -6.30 -5.10 0.53
CA LYS A 25 -6.94 -3.89 0.04
C LYS A 25 -7.26 -2.98 1.22
N ILE A 26 -6.92 -1.71 1.09
CA ILE A 26 -7.28 -0.62 2.00
C ILE A 26 -8.16 0.33 1.19
N GLU A 27 -9.46 0.32 1.50
CA GLU A 27 -10.43 1.24 0.91
C GLU A 27 -10.36 2.56 1.66
N ARG A 28 -10.38 3.67 0.92
CA ARG A 28 -10.36 5.03 1.46
C ARG A 28 -11.50 5.81 0.82
N ASP A 29 -12.40 6.35 1.65
CA ASP A 29 -13.61 7.00 1.15
C ASP A 29 -13.27 8.20 0.26
N GLY A 30 -13.82 8.21 -0.97
CA GLY A 30 -13.54 9.22 -1.98
C GLY A 30 -12.14 9.15 -2.64
N GLU A 31 -11.32 8.16 -2.33
CA GLU A 31 -9.97 8.01 -2.87
C GLU A 31 -9.76 6.62 -3.52
N PRO A 32 -8.76 6.46 -4.41
CA PRO A 32 -8.45 5.14 -4.98
C PRO A 32 -8.04 4.13 -3.92
N ASP A 33 -8.49 2.90 -4.13
CA ASP A 33 -8.13 1.74 -3.32
C ASP A 33 -6.61 1.51 -3.31
N VAL A 34 -6.06 1.23 -2.13
CA VAL A 34 -4.64 0.91 -1.97
C VAL A 34 -4.51 -0.60 -1.78
N LEU A 35 -3.86 -1.27 -2.73
CA LEU A 35 -3.57 -2.69 -2.62
C LEU A 35 -2.27 -2.90 -1.83
N ASN A 36 -2.35 -3.71 -0.78
CA ASN A 36 -1.19 -4.12 -0.02
C ASN A 36 -0.49 -5.24 -0.81
N VAL A 37 0.56 -4.88 -1.53
CA VAL A 37 1.27 -5.85 -2.38
C VAL A 37 2.05 -6.79 -1.47
N ALA A 38 1.81 -8.10 -1.60
CA ALA A 38 2.59 -9.10 -0.87
C ALA A 38 4.09 -8.89 -1.16
N SER A 39 4.92 -8.97 -0.12
CA SER A 39 6.38 -8.68 -0.16
C SER A 39 7.17 -9.58 -1.12
N GLU A 40 6.54 -10.59 -1.68
CA GLU A 40 7.10 -11.60 -2.56
C GLU A 40 7.05 -11.23 -4.06
N ASN A 41 6.34 -10.16 -4.44
CA ASN A 41 6.39 -9.65 -5.81
C ASN A 41 7.63 -8.77 -6.04
N VAL A 42 8.75 -9.42 -6.36
CA VAL A 42 10.07 -8.79 -6.60
C VAL A 42 10.00 -7.65 -7.62
N ALA A 43 9.25 -7.84 -8.72
CA ALA A 43 9.13 -6.83 -9.78
C ALA A 43 8.39 -5.58 -9.28
N MET A 44 7.31 -5.75 -8.52
CA MET A 44 6.56 -4.62 -7.96
C MET A 44 7.38 -3.88 -6.90
N ASN A 45 8.04 -4.61 -5.99
CA ASN A 45 8.85 -3.99 -4.96
C ASN A 45 9.99 -3.16 -5.54
N ARG A 46 10.64 -3.67 -6.59
CA ARG A 46 11.67 -2.93 -7.32
C ARG A 46 11.09 -1.67 -7.97
N ALA A 47 9.91 -1.75 -8.58
CA ALA A 47 9.25 -0.58 -9.15
C ALA A 47 8.91 0.48 -8.08
N ILE A 48 8.47 0.04 -6.89
CA ILE A 48 8.21 0.93 -5.75
C ILE A 48 9.49 1.60 -5.27
N GLU A 49 10.58 0.84 -5.14
CA GLU A 49 11.89 1.37 -4.73
C GLU A 49 12.41 2.42 -5.73
N GLU A 50 12.38 2.09 -7.03
CA GLU A 50 12.80 3.02 -8.09
C GLU A 50 11.93 4.29 -8.15
N ALA A 51 10.61 4.15 -7.92
CA ALA A 51 9.70 5.30 -7.84
C ALA A 51 10.03 6.21 -6.64
N ASN A 52 10.31 5.63 -5.47
CA ASN A 52 10.63 6.38 -4.25
C ASN A 52 11.91 7.23 -4.40
N ILE A 53 12.90 6.76 -5.17
CA ILE A 53 14.13 7.52 -5.44
C ILE A 53 13.82 8.86 -6.13
N THR A 54 12.82 8.89 -7.01
CA THR A 54 12.50 10.08 -7.83
C THR A 54 11.31 10.89 -7.31
N LEU A 55 10.56 10.36 -6.33
CA LEU A 55 9.35 10.95 -5.79
C LEU A 55 9.55 12.37 -5.22
N SER A 56 10.68 12.61 -4.56
CA SER A 56 11.01 13.95 -4.03
C SER A 56 11.16 14.98 -5.14
N ASN A 57 11.90 14.63 -6.20
CA ASN A 57 12.11 15.50 -7.37
C ASN A 57 10.80 15.77 -8.09
N PHE A 58 9.94 14.74 -8.21
CA PHE A 58 8.59 14.90 -8.74
C PHE A 58 7.77 15.87 -7.90
N LYS A 59 7.76 15.73 -6.57
CA LYS A 59 7.04 16.64 -5.66
C LYS A 59 7.52 18.09 -5.81
N THR A 60 8.83 18.31 -5.88
CA THR A 60 9.38 19.65 -6.15
C THR A 60 8.94 20.18 -7.51
N ALA A 61 8.95 19.33 -8.55
CA ALA A 61 8.55 19.73 -9.89
C ALA A 61 7.08 20.15 -9.96
N ILE A 62 6.15 19.36 -9.39
CA ILE A 62 4.72 19.67 -9.43
C ILE A 62 4.35 20.91 -8.61
N GLN A 63 5.14 21.23 -7.57
CA GLN A 63 4.92 22.40 -6.72
C GLN A 63 5.63 23.64 -7.26
N SER A 64 6.59 23.47 -8.17
CA SER A 64 7.29 24.61 -8.77
C SER A 64 6.35 25.32 -9.75
N ASN A 65 6.24 26.65 -9.65
CA ASN A 65 5.60 27.49 -10.67
C ASN A 65 6.45 27.61 -11.96
N ASN A 66 7.17 26.54 -12.31
CA ASN A 66 8.04 26.49 -13.47
C ASN A 66 7.20 26.27 -14.72
N LYS A 67 7.19 27.25 -15.63
CA LYS A 67 6.43 27.21 -16.89
C LYS A 67 6.83 26.06 -17.82
N ASN A 68 8.01 25.47 -17.62
CA ASN A 68 8.49 24.33 -18.40
C ASN A 68 8.03 22.98 -17.82
N TYR A 69 7.42 22.95 -16.64
CA TYR A 69 6.92 21.75 -15.99
C TYR A 69 5.39 21.69 -16.14
N TYR A 70 4.95 20.93 -17.14
CA TYR A 70 3.53 20.73 -17.45
C TYR A 70 3.27 19.27 -17.87
N GLY A 71 2.02 18.83 -17.79
CA GLY A 71 1.60 17.54 -18.34
C GLY A 71 2.10 16.32 -17.57
N PHE A 72 2.18 16.38 -16.24
CA PHE A 72 2.47 15.22 -15.41
C PHE A 72 1.38 14.16 -15.61
N THR A 73 1.68 13.13 -16.38
CA THR A 73 0.75 12.03 -16.70
C THR A 73 1.48 10.69 -16.68
N LEU A 74 0.78 9.64 -16.28
CA LEU A 74 1.27 8.27 -16.38
C LEU A 74 0.90 7.73 -17.75
N LYS A 75 1.90 7.46 -18.60
CA LYS A 75 1.68 6.81 -19.89
C LYS A 75 1.67 5.29 -19.69
N GLN A 76 0.50 4.68 -19.88
CA GLN A 76 0.37 3.23 -19.88
C GLN A 76 0.37 2.71 -21.32
N LYS A 77 1.23 1.72 -21.61
CA LYS A 77 1.17 0.97 -22.86
C LYS A 77 0.07 -0.08 -22.74
N PHE A 78 -0.93 -0.04 -23.62
CA PHE A 78 -1.89 -1.13 -23.76
C PHE A 78 -1.24 -2.25 -24.56
N LYS A 79 -1.40 -3.50 -24.11
CA LYS A 79 -1.14 -4.66 -24.95
C LYS A 79 -2.43 -4.93 -25.72
N ASP A 80 -2.33 -4.98 -27.04
CA ASP A 80 -3.44 -5.48 -27.85
C ASP A 80 -3.68 -6.95 -27.45
N ALA A 81 -4.95 -7.33 -27.35
CA ALA A 81 -5.37 -8.65 -26.94
C ALA A 81 -5.22 -9.66 -28.07
N ASP A 82 -4.05 -9.73 -28.73
CA ASP A 82 -3.74 -10.72 -29.74
C ASP A 82 -2.23 -10.91 -29.84
N ASP A 83 -1.71 -11.91 -29.14
CA ASP A 83 -0.66 -12.77 -29.68
C ASP A 83 -0.83 -14.15 -29.04
N ASN A 84 -1.16 -15.14 -29.87
CA ASN A 84 -1.40 -16.53 -29.51
C ASN A 84 -0.18 -17.21 -28.90
#